data_AF-A0A2D4IHD5-F1
#
_entry.id   AF-A0A2D4IHD5-F1
#
_cell.length_a   1.000
_cell.length_b   1.000
_cell.length_c   1.000
_cell.angle_alpha   90.00
_cell.angle_beta   90.00
_cell.angle_gamma   90.00
#
_symmetry.space_group_name_H-M   'P 1'
#
loop_
_entity.id
_entity.type
_entity.pdbx_description
1 polymer ?
#
loop_
_entity_poly.entity_id
_entity_poly.type
_entity_poly.pdbx_seq_one_letter_code
_entity_poly.pdbx_strand_id
1 'polypeptide(L)'
;GDIMEHVTLFVHIAITNRSGGGKPQKRSLTARMGMKTRDYTMLRNTSLKTIDDIFKLAVHPLREATDLRENMQNSILSVKEHCGLPPITSLKQCILTLVSRLVNSDSVPSVVLCMKDNFPYLEPLGTLTDVQKKVLAAYDQMIQESKLLVETTDTVYDKIIQCQKAGMELHEELHNLGTKEGLKGRKLSKAIESFAWNITVLKGQGDLLRNAKNEAIENMKQIQLACLSRGLSKSGSGNSDAKAKQGPEPNKKKETSSENARL
;
A
#
# COMPACT_ATOMS: atom_id res chain seq x y z
N GLY A 1 52.13 22.05 -28.99
CA GLY A 1 51.92 22.24 -27.55
C GLY A 1 53.25 21.98 -26.92
N ASP A 2 53.79 22.96 -26.22
CA ASP A 2 55.17 22.91 -25.74
C ASP A 2 55.29 22.08 -24.46
N ILE A 3 56.42 21.37 -24.36
CA ILE A 3 56.71 20.46 -23.25
C ILE A 3 57.17 21.31 -22.06
N MET A 4 56.48 21.18 -20.92
CA MET A 4 56.90 21.81 -19.66
C MET A 4 57.71 20.82 -18.82
N GLU A 5 58.97 21.15 -18.57
CA GLU A 5 59.83 20.42 -17.64
C GLU A 5 59.60 20.88 -16.19
N HIS A 6 59.70 19.94 -15.24
CA HIS A 6 59.54 20.15 -13.79
C HIS A 6 58.11 20.44 -13.26
N VAL A 7 57.07 19.93 -13.91
CA VAL A 7 55.69 20.03 -13.40
C VAL A 7 55.24 18.72 -12.78
N THR A 8 54.60 18.79 -11.61
CA THR A 8 53.95 17.64 -10.97
C THR A 8 52.44 17.79 -11.05
N LEU A 9 51.79 16.88 -11.76
CA LEU A 9 50.34 16.81 -11.83
C LEU A 9 49.81 16.00 -10.65
N PHE A 10 49.04 16.63 -9.77
CA PHE A 10 48.30 15.93 -8.73
C PHE A 10 46.90 15.60 -9.22
N VAL A 11 46.68 14.34 -9.56
CA VAL A 11 45.35 13.84 -9.95
C VAL A 11 44.69 13.17 -8.75
N HIS A 12 43.64 13.80 -8.22
CA HIS A 12 42.78 13.18 -7.23
C HIS A 12 41.57 12.55 -7.92
N ILE A 13 41.56 11.22 -8.04
CA ILE A 13 40.47 10.47 -8.64
C ILE A 13 39.54 9.97 -7.54
N ALA A 14 38.33 10.52 -7.48
CA ALA A 14 37.26 10.03 -6.62
C ALA A 14 36.20 9.30 -7.46
N ILE A 15 36.14 7.97 -7.32
CA ILE A 15 35.08 7.17 -7.94
C ILE A 15 33.86 7.23 -7.01
N THR A 16 32.75 7.81 -7.48
CA THR A 16 31.50 7.87 -6.73
C THR A 16 30.36 7.25 -7.53
N ASN A 17 29.41 6.60 -6.83
CA ASN A 17 28.12 6.29 -7.43
C ASN A 17 27.36 7.60 -7.71
N ARG A 18 26.32 7.58 -8.56
CA ARG A 18 25.50 8.75 -9.02
C ARG A 18 25.03 9.75 -7.94
N SER A 19 25.22 9.46 -6.66
CA SER A 19 24.81 10.28 -5.52
C SER A 19 25.95 11.00 -4.79
N GLY A 20 27.14 11.12 -5.38
CA GLY A 20 28.17 12.13 -5.07
C GLY A 20 28.44 12.44 -3.59
N GLY A 21 29.53 11.89 -3.04
CA GLY A 21 30.41 12.55 -2.05
C GLY A 21 29.82 13.25 -0.81
N GLY A 22 28.58 12.96 -0.40
CA GLY A 22 27.99 13.46 0.84
C GLY A 22 28.31 12.57 2.05
N LYS A 23 28.24 13.15 3.26
CA LYS A 23 28.42 12.46 4.56
C LYS A 23 27.80 11.05 4.51
N PRO A 24 28.49 10.02 5.07
CA PRO A 24 27.99 8.66 5.04
C PRO A 24 26.56 8.62 5.58
N GLN A 25 25.59 8.44 4.68
CA GLN A 25 24.22 8.16 5.07
C GLN A 25 24.31 6.85 5.83
N LYS A 26 24.12 6.94 7.16
CA LYS A 26 24.33 5.86 8.12
C LYS A 26 23.93 4.52 7.48
N ARG A 27 24.97 3.71 7.19
CA ARG A 27 24.82 2.33 6.75
C ARG A 27 24.01 1.59 7.82
N SER A 28 23.15 0.70 7.34
CA SER A 28 22.16 -0.12 8.06
C SER A 28 20.79 0.55 8.30
N LEU A 29 19.85 0.30 7.37
CA LEU A 29 18.41 0.45 7.65
C LEU A 29 17.94 -0.56 8.72
N THR A 30 18.70 -1.63 8.94
CA THR A 30 18.54 -2.55 10.08
C THR A 30 18.72 -1.85 11.43
N ALA A 31 19.43 -0.71 11.52
CA ALA A 31 19.45 0.12 12.74
C ALA A 31 18.23 1.05 12.90
N ARG A 32 17.41 1.25 11.85
CA ARG A 32 16.11 1.96 11.95
C ARG A 32 14.94 1.03 12.25
N MET A 33 15.16 -0.29 12.21
CA MET A 33 14.25 -1.29 12.78
C MET A 33 14.33 -1.30 14.32
N GLY A 34 15.20 -0.50 14.93
CA GLY A 34 15.11 -0.17 16.35
C GLY A 34 13.95 0.80 16.59
N MET A 35 12.80 0.27 16.99
CA MET A 35 11.70 0.94 17.69
C MET A 35 11.50 2.42 17.29
N LYS A 36 11.03 2.69 16.06
CA LYS A 36 10.18 3.87 15.91
C LYS A 36 8.95 3.61 16.77
N THR A 37 8.88 4.24 17.94
CA THR A 37 7.68 4.23 18.78
C THR A 37 6.52 4.63 17.88
N ARG A 38 5.47 3.80 17.84
CA ARG A 38 4.28 4.13 17.06
C ARG A 38 3.71 5.45 17.55
N ASP A 39 3.55 6.39 16.65
CA ASP A 39 2.99 7.70 16.97
C ASP A 39 1.47 7.61 16.94
N TYR A 40 0.91 7.24 18.09
CA TYR A 40 -0.53 7.16 18.24
C TYR A 40 -1.16 8.55 18.30
N THR A 41 -2.21 8.73 17.50
CA THR A 41 -3.02 9.95 17.55
C THR A 41 -3.80 9.99 18.86
N MET A 42 -3.61 11.06 19.63
CA MET A 42 -4.25 11.26 20.92
C MET A 42 -5.30 12.35 20.83
N LEU A 43 -6.46 12.14 21.45
CA LEU A 43 -7.50 13.16 21.56
C LEU A 43 -7.17 14.16 22.69
N ARG A 44 -7.56 15.42 22.50
CA ARG A 44 -7.40 16.50 23.49
C ARG A 44 -8.48 16.37 24.57
N ASN A 45 -8.08 16.66 25.80
CA ASN A 45 -9.01 16.79 26.92
C ASN A 45 -9.82 18.09 26.79
N THR A 46 -11.14 17.98 26.77
CA THR A 46 -12.06 19.12 26.67
C THR A 46 -12.39 19.74 28.04
N SER A 47 -12.04 19.07 29.14
CA SER A 47 -12.41 19.43 30.52
C SER A 47 -13.92 19.37 30.77
N LEU A 48 -14.64 18.62 29.95
CA LEU A 48 -16.07 18.38 30.06
C LEU A 48 -16.29 16.88 30.12
N LYS A 49 -16.61 16.36 31.31
CA LYS A 49 -16.57 14.92 31.59
C LYS A 49 -17.42 14.12 30.60
N THR A 50 -18.64 14.57 30.34
CA THR A 50 -19.58 13.91 29.41
C THR A 50 -18.99 13.76 28.01
N ILE A 51 -18.25 14.77 27.55
CA ILE A 51 -17.64 14.80 26.22
C ILE A 51 -16.37 13.96 26.18
N ASP A 52 -15.54 14.08 27.21
CA ASP A 52 -14.30 13.32 27.31
C ASP A 52 -14.60 11.81 27.41
N ASP A 53 -15.69 11.42 28.07
CA ASP A 53 -16.11 10.02 28.15
C ASP A 53 -16.56 9.45 26.78
N ILE A 54 -17.19 10.26 25.92
CA ILE A 54 -17.49 9.86 24.53
C ILE A 54 -16.18 9.69 23.75
N PHE A 55 -15.28 10.67 23.79
CA PHE A 55 -14.04 10.62 23.03
C PHE A 55 -13.09 9.50 23.47
N LYS A 56 -13.13 9.08 24.74
CA LYS A 56 -12.38 7.90 25.21
C LYS A 56 -12.74 6.62 24.44
N LEU A 57 -13.97 6.49 23.95
CA LEU A 57 -14.40 5.32 23.17
C LEU A 57 -13.63 5.18 21.85
N ALA A 58 -13.12 6.29 21.30
CA ALA A 58 -12.33 6.26 20.06
C ALA A 58 -10.85 5.93 20.27
N VAL A 59 -10.33 5.88 21.50
CA VAL A 59 -8.90 5.64 21.76
C VAL A 59 -8.43 4.30 21.19
N HIS A 60 -9.19 3.22 21.43
CA HIS A 60 -8.85 1.90 20.90
C HIS A 60 -9.00 1.82 19.37
N PRO A 61 -10.14 2.23 18.76
CA PRO A 61 -10.27 2.29 17.31
C PRO A 61 -9.16 3.10 16.61
N LEU A 62 -8.73 4.23 17.19
CA LEU A 62 -7.64 5.04 16.64
C LEU A 62 -6.28 4.33 16.67
N ARG A 63 -6.00 3.62 17.76
CA ARG A 63 -4.80 2.78 17.88
C ARG A 63 -4.82 1.66 16.85
N GLU A 64 -5.91 0.92 16.79
CA GLU A 64 -6.11 -0.19 15.85
C GLU A 64 -5.99 0.27 14.39
N ALA A 65 -6.60 1.40 14.04
CA ALA A 65 -6.46 2.01 12.71
C ALA A 65 -5.00 2.38 12.38
N THR A 66 -4.24 2.86 13.35
CA THR A 66 -2.81 3.17 13.18
C THR A 66 -2.00 1.89 12.96
N ASP A 67 -2.24 0.88 13.79
CA ASP A 67 -1.55 -0.40 13.73
C ASP A 67 -1.79 -1.11 12.39
N LEU A 68 -3.03 -1.16 11.91
CA LEU A 68 -3.38 -1.78 10.61
C LEU A 68 -2.65 -1.10 9.44
N ARG A 69 -2.64 0.24 9.41
CA ARG A 69 -1.95 0.99 8.34
C ARG A 69 -0.45 0.79 8.38
N GLU A 70 0.16 0.86 9.56
CA GLU A 70 1.60 0.68 9.71
C GLU A 70 2.05 -0.76 9.43
N ASN A 71 1.29 -1.76 9.87
CA ASN A 71 1.60 -3.17 9.61
C ASN A 71 1.65 -3.47 8.11
N MET A 72 0.64 -3.01 7.37
CA MET A 72 0.60 -3.14 5.90
C MET A 72 1.81 -2.44 5.25
N GLN A 73 2.16 -1.23 5.68
CA GLN A 73 3.29 -0.52 5.11
C GLN A 73 4.63 -1.19 5.44
N ASN A 74 4.79 -1.69 6.67
CA ASN A 74 5.99 -2.39 7.11
C ASN A 74 6.17 -3.73 6.39
N SER A 75 5.09 -4.47 6.12
CA SER A 75 5.17 -5.72 5.35
C SER A 75 5.58 -5.47 3.90
N ILE A 76 5.07 -4.41 3.25
CA ILE A 76 5.54 -3.98 1.93
C ILE A 76 7.04 -3.62 1.95
N LEU A 77 7.50 -2.89 2.98
CA LEU A 77 8.92 -2.55 3.12
C LEU A 77 9.79 -3.79 3.33
N SER A 78 9.32 -4.77 4.11
CA SER A 78 9.99 -6.05 4.32
C SER A 78 10.19 -6.82 3.00
N VAL A 79 9.16 -6.89 2.16
CA VAL A 79 9.27 -7.51 0.82
C VAL A 79 10.32 -6.79 -0.02
N LYS A 80 10.32 -5.45 -0.04
CA LYS A 80 11.34 -4.65 -0.76
C LYS A 80 12.76 -4.94 -0.26
N GLU A 81 12.94 -5.04 1.05
CA GLU A 81 14.23 -5.34 1.68
C GLU A 81 14.73 -6.74 1.27
N HIS A 82 13.88 -7.75 1.32
CA HIS A 82 14.22 -9.11 0.85
C HIS A 82 14.47 -9.16 -0.66
N CYS A 83 13.83 -8.30 -1.44
CA CYS A 83 14.17 -8.07 -2.84
C CYS A 83 15.43 -7.22 -3.05
N GLY A 84 16.08 -6.70 -2.01
CA GLY A 84 17.27 -5.85 -2.11
C GLY A 84 16.99 -4.51 -2.77
N LEU A 85 15.75 -4.03 -2.71
CA LEU A 85 15.29 -2.81 -3.37
C LEU A 85 15.24 -1.62 -2.39
N PRO A 86 15.53 -0.39 -2.85
CA PRO A 86 15.33 0.80 -2.05
C PRO A 86 13.87 0.98 -1.60
N PRO A 87 13.59 1.59 -0.42
CA PRO A 87 12.23 1.83 0.06
C PRO A 87 11.34 2.62 -0.92
N ILE A 88 11.95 3.52 -1.71
CA ILE A 88 11.28 4.37 -2.70
C ILE A 88 10.82 3.60 -3.94
N THR A 89 11.29 2.38 -4.15
CA THR A 89 10.89 1.56 -5.31
C THR A 89 9.40 1.29 -5.28
N SER A 90 8.73 1.43 -6.43
CA SER A 90 7.29 1.16 -6.51
C SER A 90 7.00 -0.32 -6.27
N LEU A 91 5.80 -0.61 -5.73
CA LEU A 91 5.39 -1.99 -5.47
C LEU A 91 5.43 -2.84 -6.74
N LYS A 92 4.91 -2.31 -7.87
CA LYS A 92 4.98 -2.99 -9.17
C LYS A 92 6.40 -3.44 -9.54
N GLN A 93 7.41 -2.58 -9.38
CA GLN A 93 8.80 -2.95 -9.68
C GLN A 93 9.36 -3.96 -8.69
N CYS A 94 8.95 -3.87 -7.42
CA CYS A 94 9.27 -4.87 -6.41
C CYS A 94 8.75 -6.26 -6.80
N ILE A 95 7.49 -6.34 -7.22
CA ILE A 95 6.87 -7.61 -7.62
C ILE A 95 7.51 -8.16 -8.89
N LEU A 96 7.79 -7.33 -9.90
CA LEU A 96 8.48 -7.78 -11.12
C LEU A 96 9.87 -8.36 -10.79
N THR A 97 10.59 -7.75 -9.85
CA THR A 97 11.89 -8.25 -9.37
C THR A 97 11.72 -9.55 -8.59
N LEU A 98 10.74 -9.62 -7.68
CA LEU A 98 10.41 -10.82 -6.92
C LEU A 98 10.11 -11.99 -7.86
N VAL A 99 9.22 -11.79 -8.83
CA VAL A 99 8.84 -12.83 -9.80
C VAL A 99 10.05 -13.29 -10.62
N SER A 100 10.92 -12.38 -11.06
CA SER A 100 12.15 -12.77 -11.78
C SER A 100 13.10 -13.67 -10.96
N ARG A 101 13.09 -13.58 -9.62
CA ARG A 101 13.87 -14.47 -8.73
C ARG A 101 13.19 -15.81 -8.48
N LEU A 102 11.90 -15.91 -8.78
CA LEU A 102 11.10 -17.13 -8.64
C LEU A 102 10.98 -17.90 -9.96
N VAL A 103 11.52 -17.38 -11.07
CA VAL A 103 11.65 -18.10 -12.34
C VAL A 103 13.05 -18.69 -12.44
N ASN A 104 13.15 -19.98 -12.75
CA ASN A 104 14.43 -20.68 -12.88
C ASN A 104 15.08 -20.42 -14.26
N SER A 105 16.34 -20.85 -14.42
CA SER A 105 17.10 -20.72 -15.68
C SER A 105 16.36 -21.25 -16.91
N ASP A 106 15.53 -22.28 -16.71
CA ASP A 106 14.79 -22.96 -17.77
C ASP A 106 13.45 -22.29 -18.07
N SER A 107 13.23 -21.06 -17.56
CA SER A 107 11.98 -20.30 -17.65
C SER A 107 10.77 -20.98 -17.01
N VAL A 108 10.98 -22.06 -16.24
CA VAL A 108 9.94 -22.72 -15.45
C VAL A 108 9.76 -21.94 -14.13
N PRO A 109 8.54 -21.49 -13.81
CA PRO A 109 8.30 -20.79 -12.56
C PRO A 109 8.32 -21.76 -11.38
N SER A 110 9.01 -21.36 -10.30
CA SER A 110 9.06 -22.09 -9.03
C SER A 110 7.82 -21.85 -8.16
N VAL A 111 6.91 -20.99 -8.59
CA VAL A 111 5.65 -20.67 -7.91
C VAL A 111 4.53 -20.52 -8.92
N VAL A 112 3.28 -20.69 -8.49
CA VAL A 112 2.08 -20.40 -9.27
C VAL A 112 1.23 -19.34 -8.57
N LEU A 113 0.64 -18.43 -9.33
CA LEU A 113 -0.31 -17.47 -8.81
C LEU A 113 -1.67 -18.15 -8.54
N CYS A 114 -2.15 -18.07 -7.30
CA CYS A 114 -3.47 -18.52 -6.88
C CYS A 114 -4.26 -17.35 -6.29
N MET A 115 -5.45 -17.08 -6.83
CA MET A 115 -6.35 -16.07 -6.27
C MET A 115 -7.24 -16.70 -5.19
N LYS A 116 -7.21 -16.15 -3.97
CA LYS A 116 -8.11 -16.55 -2.87
C LYS A 116 -8.75 -15.28 -2.30
N ASP A 117 -10.08 -15.19 -2.30
CA ASP A 117 -10.83 -14.01 -1.85
C ASP A 117 -10.39 -12.67 -2.51
N ASN A 118 -9.99 -12.71 -3.78
CA ASN A 118 -9.39 -11.59 -4.53
C ASN A 118 -7.97 -11.18 -4.12
N PHE A 119 -7.29 -11.95 -3.28
CA PHE A 119 -5.89 -11.75 -2.91
C PHE A 119 -4.96 -12.68 -3.71
N PRO A 120 -3.84 -12.16 -4.26
CA PRO A 120 -2.89 -12.92 -5.05
C PRO A 120 -1.91 -13.69 -4.16
N TYR A 121 -2.14 -14.98 -3.92
CA TYR A 121 -1.19 -15.85 -3.22
C TYR A 121 -0.23 -16.52 -4.21
N LEU A 122 1.00 -16.80 -3.76
CA LEU A 122 1.99 -17.52 -4.55
C LEU A 122 2.22 -18.89 -3.92
N GLU A 123 1.82 -19.95 -4.63
CA GLU A 123 1.98 -21.32 -4.14
C GLU A 123 3.26 -21.94 -4.72
N PRO A 124 4.14 -22.53 -3.89
CA PRO A 124 5.41 -23.09 -4.35
C PRO A 124 5.22 -24.34 -5.22
N LEU A 125 5.98 -24.43 -6.30
CA LEU A 125 6.07 -25.58 -7.21
C LEU A 125 7.39 -26.30 -6.93
N GLY A 126 7.39 -27.20 -5.95
CA GLY A 126 8.55 -28.03 -5.59
C GLY A 126 9.50 -27.41 -4.56
N THR A 127 10.78 -27.79 -4.63
CA THR A 127 11.79 -27.40 -3.63
C THR A 127 12.34 -26.00 -3.91
N LEU A 128 12.07 -25.07 -2.99
CA LEU A 128 12.63 -23.72 -3.02
C LEU A 128 13.98 -23.63 -2.30
N THR A 129 14.86 -22.76 -2.78
CA THR A 129 16.07 -22.35 -2.04
C THR A 129 15.70 -21.55 -0.78
N ASP A 130 16.59 -21.50 0.22
CA ASP A 130 16.31 -20.76 1.46
C ASP A 130 16.09 -19.27 1.24
N VAL A 131 16.72 -18.69 0.21
CA VAL A 131 16.50 -17.29 -0.19
C VAL A 131 15.09 -17.11 -0.74
N GLN A 132 14.63 -18.00 -1.63
CA GLN A 132 13.28 -17.95 -2.20
C GLN A 132 12.22 -18.15 -1.12
N LYS A 133 12.44 -19.07 -0.16
CA LYS A 133 11.53 -19.27 0.99
C LYS A 133 11.37 -18.01 1.82
N LYS A 134 12.45 -17.29 2.12
CA LYS A 134 12.40 -16.03 2.90
C LYS A 134 11.62 -14.94 2.17
N VAL A 135 11.87 -14.77 0.86
CA VAL A 135 11.14 -13.79 0.04
C VAL A 135 9.66 -14.14 -0.05
N LEU A 136 9.33 -15.43 -0.22
CA LEU A 136 7.95 -15.91 -0.28
C LEU A 136 7.22 -15.71 1.05
N ALA A 137 7.86 -16.01 2.18
CA ALA A 137 7.29 -15.78 3.51
C ALA A 137 7.01 -14.29 3.78
N ALA A 138 7.91 -13.40 3.37
CA ALA A 138 7.68 -11.95 3.47
C ALA A 138 6.51 -11.49 2.59
N TYR A 139 6.38 -12.06 1.39
CA TYR A 139 5.27 -11.81 0.49
C TYR A 139 3.94 -12.30 1.09
N ASP A 140 3.89 -13.51 1.63
CA ASP A 140 2.71 -14.06 2.29
C ASP A 140 2.29 -13.20 3.48
N GLN A 141 3.23 -12.73 4.30
CA GLN A 141 2.93 -11.78 5.37
C GLN A 141 2.32 -10.48 4.82
N MET A 142 2.85 -9.94 3.72
CA MET A 142 2.29 -8.75 3.07
C MET A 142 0.84 -8.96 2.63
N ILE A 143 0.52 -10.12 2.04
CA ILE A 143 -0.85 -10.46 1.66
C ILE A 143 -1.75 -10.59 2.89
N GLN A 144 -1.28 -11.22 3.97
CA GLN A 144 -2.04 -11.37 5.22
C GLN A 144 -2.35 -10.02 5.87
N GLU A 145 -1.36 -9.13 6.02
CA GLU A 145 -1.59 -7.78 6.57
C GLU A 145 -2.53 -6.95 5.69
N SER A 146 -2.41 -7.08 4.36
CA SER A 146 -3.31 -6.40 3.43
C SER A 146 -4.75 -6.91 3.56
N LYS A 147 -4.92 -8.24 3.69
CA LYS A 147 -6.23 -8.86 3.90
C LYS A 147 -6.86 -8.41 5.21
N LEU A 148 -6.10 -8.49 6.31
CA LEU A 148 -6.54 -8.05 7.63
C LEU A 148 -6.98 -6.58 7.62
N LEU A 149 -6.21 -5.69 6.98
CA LEU A 149 -6.56 -4.29 6.81
C LEU A 149 -7.89 -4.14 6.06
N VAL A 150 -8.06 -4.80 4.90
CA VAL A 150 -9.26 -4.67 4.06
C VAL A 150 -10.52 -5.14 4.78
N GLU A 151 -10.43 -6.26 5.49
CA GLU A 151 -11.54 -6.88 6.23
C GLU A 151 -11.91 -6.10 7.49
N THR A 152 -10.91 -5.59 8.22
CA THR A 152 -11.12 -4.94 9.53
C THR A 152 -11.48 -3.45 9.43
N THR A 153 -11.08 -2.81 8.32
CA THR A 153 -11.23 -1.35 8.14
C THR A 153 -12.66 -0.86 8.33
N ASP A 154 -13.67 -1.55 7.80
CA ASP A 154 -15.05 -1.05 7.86
C ASP A 154 -15.56 -1.02 9.30
N THR A 155 -15.27 -2.08 10.07
CA THR A 155 -15.63 -2.16 11.49
C THR A 155 -14.93 -1.07 12.33
N VAL A 156 -13.63 -0.84 12.10
CA VAL A 156 -12.88 0.19 12.84
C VAL A 156 -13.32 1.60 12.42
N TYR A 157 -13.55 1.82 11.14
CA TYR A 157 -14.06 3.07 10.60
C TYR A 157 -15.43 3.41 11.22
N ASP A 158 -16.35 2.46 11.29
CA ASP A 158 -17.68 2.66 11.86
C ASP A 158 -17.60 3.04 13.34
N LYS A 159 -16.72 2.41 14.13
CA LYS A 159 -16.48 2.79 15.54
C LYS A 159 -15.96 4.23 15.67
N ILE A 160 -15.03 4.65 14.80
CA ILE A 160 -14.49 6.02 14.79
C ILE A 160 -15.60 7.03 14.45
N ILE A 161 -16.39 6.76 13.41
CA ILE A 161 -17.48 7.64 12.98
C ILE A 161 -18.62 7.67 13.98
N GLN A 162 -18.92 6.56 14.65
CA GLN A 162 -19.93 6.53 15.72
C GLN A 162 -19.54 7.47 16.86
N CYS A 163 -18.27 7.43 17.30
CA CYS A 163 -17.76 8.37 18.31
C CYS A 163 -17.85 9.83 17.83
N GLN A 164 -17.54 10.08 16.56
CA GLN A 164 -17.65 11.41 15.97
C GLN A 164 -19.10 11.90 15.95
N LYS A 165 -20.06 11.05 15.55
CA LYS A 165 -21.50 11.38 15.55
C LYS A 165 -22.02 11.68 16.95
N ALA A 166 -21.72 10.82 17.93
CA ALA A 166 -22.12 11.04 19.32
C ALA A 166 -21.54 12.36 19.89
N GLY A 167 -20.30 12.70 19.52
CA GLY A 167 -19.72 14.00 19.87
C GLY A 167 -20.47 15.17 19.23
N MET A 168 -20.83 15.06 17.95
CA MET A 168 -21.54 16.10 17.20
C MET A 168 -22.97 16.36 17.73
N GLU A 169 -23.63 15.37 18.31
CA GLU A 169 -24.94 15.56 18.97
C GLU A 169 -24.85 16.54 20.15
N LEU A 170 -23.71 16.58 20.84
CA LEU A 170 -23.46 17.51 21.96
C LEU A 170 -22.92 18.88 21.52
N HIS A 171 -22.66 19.08 20.22
CA HIS A 171 -22.04 20.31 19.72
C HIS A 171 -22.90 21.55 19.98
N GLU A 172 -24.22 21.45 19.80
CA GLU A 172 -25.15 22.57 20.00
C GLU A 172 -25.23 22.98 21.47
N GLU A 173 -25.13 22.02 22.39
CA GLU A 173 -25.18 22.25 23.83
C GLU A 173 -23.80 22.53 24.45
N LEU A 174 -22.72 22.42 23.68
CA LEU A 174 -21.34 22.49 24.16
C LEU A 174 -21.04 23.74 25.01
N HIS A 175 -21.51 24.90 24.55
CA HIS A 175 -21.35 26.17 25.26
C HIS A 175 -22.12 26.17 26.60
N ASN A 176 -23.33 25.62 26.60
CA ASN A 176 -24.19 25.54 27.78
C ASN A 176 -23.63 24.54 28.80
N LEU A 177 -23.18 23.38 28.34
CA LEU A 177 -22.47 22.37 29.14
C LEU A 177 -21.24 22.97 29.81
N GLY A 178 -20.40 23.69 29.06
CA GLY A 178 -19.22 24.35 29.59
C GLY A 178 -19.56 25.40 30.65
N THR A 179 -20.58 26.22 30.40
CA THR A 179 -21.03 27.23 31.39
C THR A 179 -21.60 26.59 32.65
N LYS A 180 -22.36 25.49 32.50
CA LYS A 180 -22.97 24.71 33.60
C LYS A 180 -21.92 24.03 34.48
N GLU A 181 -20.82 23.55 33.91
CA GLU A 181 -19.67 23.02 34.65
C GLU A 181 -18.71 24.11 35.16
N GLY A 182 -19.08 25.40 35.03
CA GLY A 182 -18.34 26.53 35.60
C GLY A 182 -17.17 27.02 34.76
N LEU A 183 -17.02 26.56 33.51
CA LEU A 183 -16.04 27.10 32.57
C LEU A 183 -16.49 28.49 32.09
N LYS A 184 -15.58 29.47 32.12
CA LYS A 184 -15.83 30.84 31.67
C LYS A 184 -14.64 31.40 30.90
N GLY A 185 -14.91 32.35 30.00
CA GLY A 185 -13.89 33.07 29.22
C GLY A 185 -12.96 32.12 28.46
N ARG A 186 -11.64 32.32 28.60
CA ARG A 186 -10.60 31.55 27.88
C ARG A 186 -10.69 30.04 28.10
N LYS A 187 -11.13 29.57 29.28
CA LYS A 187 -11.24 28.13 29.57
C LYS A 187 -12.36 27.49 28.73
N LEU A 188 -13.49 28.18 28.59
CA LEU A 188 -14.60 27.73 27.77
C LEU A 188 -14.22 27.72 26.28
N SER A 189 -13.56 28.77 25.79
CA SER A 189 -13.05 28.81 24.42
C SER A 189 -12.09 27.64 24.13
N LYS A 190 -11.16 27.34 25.04
CA LYS A 190 -10.22 26.22 24.90
C LYS A 190 -10.93 24.86 24.87
N ALA A 191 -11.99 24.68 25.65
CA ALA A 191 -12.80 23.46 25.63
C ALA A 191 -13.45 23.26 24.26
N ILE A 192 -14.05 24.31 23.71
CA ILE A 192 -14.67 24.32 22.38
C ILE A 192 -13.64 24.04 21.28
N GLU A 193 -12.47 24.69 21.32
CA GLU A 193 -11.38 24.43 20.39
C GLU A 193 -10.87 22.98 20.46
N SER A 194 -10.77 22.43 21.67
CA SER A 194 -10.32 21.04 21.89
C SER A 194 -11.34 20.04 21.33
N PHE A 195 -12.63 20.31 21.52
CA PHE A 195 -13.72 19.54 20.93
C PHE A 195 -13.64 19.57 19.40
N ALA A 196 -13.56 20.76 18.78
CA ALA A 196 -13.50 20.90 17.33
C ALA A 196 -12.27 20.19 16.73
N TRP A 197 -11.12 20.26 17.43
CA TRP A 197 -9.92 19.53 17.05
C TRP A 197 -10.14 18.02 17.11
N ASN A 198 -10.76 17.49 18.18
CA ASN A 198 -11.05 16.05 18.30
C ASN A 198 -11.94 15.55 17.16
N ILE A 199 -13.02 16.26 16.83
CA ILE A 199 -13.90 15.92 15.72
C ILE A 199 -13.13 15.88 14.39
N THR A 200 -12.29 16.89 14.14
CA THR A 200 -11.46 16.96 12.93
C THR A 200 -10.48 15.79 12.84
N VAL A 201 -9.88 15.44 13.97
CA VAL A 201 -8.94 14.32 14.07
C VAL A 201 -9.63 12.97 13.82
N LEU A 202 -10.79 12.73 14.43
CA LEU A 202 -11.56 11.50 14.20
C LEU A 202 -11.90 11.32 12.73
N LYS A 203 -12.40 12.39 12.08
CA LYS A 203 -12.69 12.38 10.65
C LYS A 203 -11.44 12.10 9.82
N GLY A 204 -10.35 12.83 10.08
CA GLY A 204 -9.08 12.65 9.37
C GLY A 204 -8.50 11.23 9.51
N GLN A 205 -8.56 10.64 10.70
CA GLN A 205 -8.09 9.27 10.93
C GLN A 205 -8.97 8.22 10.24
N GLY A 206 -10.29 8.43 10.20
CA GLY A 206 -11.20 7.61 9.41
C GLY A 206 -10.89 7.67 7.92
N ASP A 207 -10.67 8.87 7.38
CA ASP A 207 -10.33 9.06 5.96
C ASP A 207 -8.99 8.42 5.60
N LEU A 208 -7.97 8.56 6.45
CA LEU A 208 -6.68 7.88 6.27
C LEU A 208 -6.82 6.36 6.26
N LEU A 209 -7.65 5.79 7.13
CA LEU A 209 -7.89 4.35 7.18
C LEU A 209 -8.58 3.86 5.89
N ARG A 210 -9.60 4.57 5.42
CA ARG A 210 -10.29 4.23 4.16
C ARG A 210 -9.36 4.34 2.96
N ASN A 211 -8.52 5.37 2.91
CA ASN A 211 -7.52 5.53 1.85
C ASN A 211 -6.52 4.36 1.85
N ALA A 212 -6.06 3.93 3.03
CA ALA A 212 -5.17 2.78 3.14
C ALA A 212 -5.82 1.48 2.66
N LYS A 213 -7.11 1.24 2.97
CA LYS A 213 -7.86 0.10 2.41
C LYS A 213 -7.91 0.14 0.88
N ASN A 214 -8.23 1.30 0.31
CA ASN A 214 -8.28 1.47 -1.15
C ASN A 214 -6.90 1.23 -1.80
N GLU A 215 -5.84 1.75 -1.18
CA GLU A 215 -4.46 1.52 -1.62
C GLU A 215 -4.09 0.03 -1.55
N ALA A 216 -4.45 -0.67 -0.47
CA ALA A 216 -4.21 -2.11 -0.34
C ALA A 216 -4.92 -2.91 -1.44
N ILE A 217 -6.18 -2.60 -1.73
CA ILE A 217 -6.93 -3.26 -2.82
C ILE A 217 -6.27 -3.01 -4.17
N GLU A 218 -5.85 -1.77 -4.44
CA GLU A 218 -5.16 -1.44 -5.70
C GLU A 218 -3.80 -2.13 -5.80
N ASN A 219 -3.05 -2.20 -4.70
CA ASN A 219 -1.81 -2.94 -4.60
C ASN A 219 -2.01 -4.42 -4.96
N MET A 220 -3.07 -5.06 -4.45
CA MET A 220 -3.39 -6.46 -4.79
C MET A 220 -3.64 -6.65 -6.30
N LYS A 221 -4.37 -5.72 -6.94
CA LYS A 221 -4.58 -5.75 -8.40
C LYS A 221 -3.28 -5.58 -9.17
N GLN A 222 -2.42 -4.65 -8.75
CA GLN A 222 -1.12 -4.42 -9.38
C GLN A 222 -0.21 -5.65 -9.27
N ILE A 223 -0.21 -6.30 -8.11
CA ILE A 223 0.52 -7.56 -7.89
C ILE A 223 0.02 -8.64 -8.85
N GLN A 224 -1.30 -8.84 -8.91
CA GLN A 224 -1.92 -9.81 -9.82
C GLN A 224 -1.51 -9.56 -11.27
N LEU A 225 -1.64 -8.32 -11.76
CA LEU A 225 -1.26 -7.96 -13.14
C LEU A 225 0.23 -8.17 -13.40
N ALA A 226 1.10 -7.85 -12.44
CA ALA A 226 2.54 -8.05 -12.58
C ALA A 226 2.89 -9.54 -12.67
N CYS A 227 2.28 -10.39 -11.84
CA CYS A 227 2.46 -11.84 -11.87
C CYS A 227 1.97 -12.44 -13.20
N LEU A 228 0.79 -12.03 -13.68
CA LEU A 228 0.25 -12.49 -14.96
C LEU A 228 1.13 -12.06 -16.15
N SER A 229 1.66 -10.83 -16.13
CA SER A 229 2.56 -10.34 -17.19
C SER A 229 3.86 -11.13 -17.33
N ARG A 230 4.24 -11.87 -16.27
CA ARG A 230 5.44 -12.70 -16.20
C ARG A 230 5.15 -14.19 -16.36
N GLY A 231 3.93 -14.55 -16.75
CA GLY A 231 3.57 -15.94 -17.05
C GLY A 231 3.37 -16.84 -15.82
N LEU A 232 3.17 -16.26 -14.62
CA LEU A 232 2.83 -17.04 -13.41
C LEU A 232 1.36 -17.51 -13.37
N SER A 233 0.63 -17.39 -14.48
CA SER A 233 -0.72 -17.94 -14.59
C SER A 233 -0.68 -19.45 -14.39
N LYS A 234 -1.71 -19.99 -13.72
CA LYS A 234 -1.88 -21.43 -13.57
C LYS A 234 -1.99 -22.08 -14.95
N SER A 235 -0.87 -22.60 -15.47
CA SER A 235 -0.90 -23.45 -16.66
C SER A 235 -1.29 -24.84 -16.19
N GLY A 236 -2.58 -25.13 -16.30
CA GLY A 236 -3.17 -26.42 -15.93
C GLY A 236 -4.24 -26.80 -16.93
N SER A 237 -3.82 -27.50 -17.99
CA SER A 237 -4.53 -28.57 -18.70
C SER A 237 -6.00 -28.80 -18.29
N GLY A 238 -6.92 -28.56 -19.24
CA GLY A 238 -8.25 -29.16 -19.25
C GLY A 238 -9.41 -28.19 -19.04
N ASN A 239 -9.68 -27.32 -20.01
CA ASN A 239 -11.06 -27.15 -20.48
C ASN A 239 -11.04 -26.71 -21.94
N SER A 240 -11.65 -27.55 -22.77
CA SER A 240 -11.92 -27.31 -24.18
C SER A 240 -12.78 -26.05 -24.34
N ASP A 241 -12.21 -25.00 -24.90
CA ASP A 241 -12.96 -23.99 -25.65
C ASP A 241 -12.17 -23.57 -26.88
N ALA A 242 -12.03 -24.55 -27.79
CA ALA A 242 -11.87 -24.24 -29.20
C ALA A 242 -13.21 -23.68 -29.72
N LYS A 243 -13.40 -22.37 -29.58
CA LYS A 243 -14.21 -21.62 -30.53
C LYS A 243 -13.54 -20.29 -30.84
N ALA A 244 -12.57 -20.40 -31.74
CA ALA A 244 -12.05 -19.28 -32.50
C ALA A 244 -13.22 -18.48 -33.08
N LYS A 245 -13.44 -17.26 -32.58
CA LYS A 245 -14.22 -16.26 -33.29
C LYS A 245 -13.36 -15.81 -34.48
N GLN A 246 -13.71 -16.31 -35.65
CA GLN A 246 -13.31 -15.79 -36.95
C GLN A 246 -13.45 -14.26 -36.96
N GLY A 247 -12.40 -13.57 -37.38
CA GLY A 247 -12.47 -12.17 -37.76
C GLY A 247 -13.38 -11.99 -38.98
N PRO A 248 -14.02 -10.83 -39.15
CA PRO A 248 -14.90 -10.58 -40.29
C PRO A 248 -14.06 -10.40 -41.56
N GLU A 249 -14.39 -11.17 -42.61
CA GLU A 249 -13.86 -10.98 -43.96
C GLU A 249 -14.39 -9.68 -44.61
N PRO A 250 -13.66 -9.11 -45.59
CA PRO A 250 -14.01 -7.84 -46.21
C PRO A 250 -15.12 -8.01 -47.26
N ASN A 251 -16.07 -7.07 -47.22
CA ASN A 251 -17.20 -6.94 -48.13
C ASN A 251 -16.73 -6.75 -49.59
N LYS A 252 -17.02 -7.72 -50.47
CA LYS A 252 -16.80 -7.58 -51.93
C LYS A 252 -17.79 -6.59 -52.52
N LYS A 253 -17.27 -5.54 -53.15
CA LYS A 253 -18.02 -4.62 -54.01
C LYS A 253 -18.63 -5.36 -55.20
N LYS A 254 -19.90 -5.06 -55.43
CA LYS A 254 -20.74 -5.56 -56.53
C LYS A 254 -20.44 -4.68 -57.75
N GLU A 255 -19.77 -5.23 -58.76
CA GLU A 255 -19.74 -4.65 -60.11
C GLU A 255 -20.77 -5.36 -60.98
N THR A 256 -21.65 -4.56 -61.55
CA THR A 256 -22.65 -4.88 -62.55
C THR A 256 -22.03 -4.93 -63.94
N SER A 257 -22.37 -5.96 -64.73
CA SER A 257 -23.04 -5.84 -66.04
C SER A 257 -22.49 -6.80 -67.12
N SER A 258 -23.45 -7.28 -67.93
CA SER A 258 -23.38 -7.96 -69.24
C SER A 258 -22.86 -9.42 -69.22
N GLU A 259 -23.35 -10.38 -70.00
CA GLU A 259 -24.25 -10.36 -71.16
C GLU A 259 -24.73 -11.81 -71.47
N ASN A 260 -25.94 -11.95 -72.04
CA ASN A 260 -26.40 -12.93 -73.04
C ASN A 260 -25.98 -14.43 -72.98
N ALA A 261 -26.96 -15.33 -72.90
CA ALA A 261 -27.49 -16.11 -74.05
C ALA A 261 -28.19 -17.45 -73.70
N ARG A 262 -29.39 -17.62 -74.27
CA ARG A 262 -30.02 -18.84 -74.84
C ARG A 262 -30.31 -20.06 -73.94
N LEU A 263 -31.62 -20.33 -73.74
CA LEU A 263 -32.42 -21.29 -74.52
C LEU A 263 -33.91 -21.08 -74.23
#